data_AF-A0A7C4LAG8-F1
#
_entry.id   AF-A0A7C4LAG8-F1
#
_cell.length_a   1.000
_cell.length_b   1.000
_cell.length_c   1.000
_cell.angle_alpha   90.00
_cell.angle_beta   90.00
_cell.angle_gamma   90.00
#
_symmetry.space_group_name_H-M   'P 1'
#
loop_
_entity.id
_entity.type
_entity.pdbx_description
1 polymer ?
#
loop_
_entity_poly.entity_id
_entity_poly.type
_entity_poly.pdbx_seq_one_letter_code
_entity_poly.pdbx_strand_id
1 'polypeptide(L)'
;MTVQTSTSAKTEDRGAARALAGGVLFSLAFTALIAWAGPRLDAIRLLPDTGYAWYYWRLPEPNFWTRLSAWGGYFLHQAFTFWTIWYAQSRGLKYTRGLHWINRVALLGNAGFIGLHFVQTHLFYDGLAQDISIFMSQGSVIVLLIWVLLMENNRRGLVWGKKAPISQETVQWARKWHGYVFSWAAVLTFWYHPMVSTPGHLIGFVYMFFLLLQGSLFFTRAHVNKWWTVSLEGLVLVHGTLVAVGQGNGLWPMFFFGFAGLFVITQMHGLGLRLPVKLGILAAYLGGVLWVYNDRGWDKLNEIIRIPAIDYLGVAVLALLISGGLWVARRLRRKPGAPVPAGAD
;
A
#
# COMPACT_ATOMS: atom_id res chain seq x y z
N MET A 1 22.68 8.69 43.99
CA MET A 1 21.49 8.02 43.42
C MET A 1 21.40 8.35 41.94
N THR A 2 21.93 7.49 41.06
CA THR A 2 21.90 7.74 39.61
C THR A 2 22.01 6.41 38.84
N VAL A 3 20.97 5.58 38.90
CA VAL A 3 20.88 4.30 38.15
C VAL A 3 19.50 4.12 37.47
N GLN A 4 18.70 5.17 37.31
CA GLN A 4 17.36 5.06 36.70
C GLN A 4 17.26 5.45 35.22
N THR A 5 18.30 5.98 34.59
CA THR A 5 18.23 6.53 33.22
C THR A 5 18.51 5.53 32.10
N SER A 6 19.32 4.49 32.33
CA SER A 6 19.73 3.56 31.27
C SER A 6 18.66 2.50 30.92
N THR A 7 17.86 2.08 31.90
CA THR A 7 16.80 1.08 31.73
C THR A 7 15.62 1.67 30.97
N SER A 8 15.22 2.91 31.28
CA SER A 8 14.11 3.61 30.62
C SER A 8 14.37 3.80 29.11
N ALA A 9 15.55 4.30 28.73
CA ALA A 9 15.91 4.54 27.33
C ALA A 9 15.99 3.25 26.48
N LYS A 10 16.49 2.13 27.04
CA LYS A 10 16.48 0.81 26.37
C LYS A 10 15.08 0.23 26.22
N THR A 11 14.14 0.61 27.10
CA THR A 11 12.76 0.11 27.09
C THR A 11 11.91 0.84 26.06
N GLU A 12 12.11 2.16 25.91
CA GLU A 12 11.50 2.97 24.84
C GLU A 12 11.98 2.56 23.44
N ASP A 13 13.26 2.19 23.28
CA ASP A 13 13.83 1.78 21.99
C ASP A 13 13.21 0.48 21.43
N ARG A 14 12.59 -0.33 22.30
CA ARG A 14 12.01 -1.62 21.94
C ARG A 14 10.51 -1.56 21.67
N GLY A 15 9.83 -0.45 21.97
CA GLY A 15 8.38 -0.35 21.90
C GLY A 15 7.82 -0.53 20.48
N ALA A 16 8.27 0.31 19.53
CA ALA A 16 7.78 0.23 18.15
C ALA A 16 8.24 -1.05 17.43
N ALA A 17 9.45 -1.54 17.71
CA ALA A 17 9.95 -2.79 17.15
C ALA A 17 9.16 -4.01 17.63
N ARG A 18 8.83 -4.08 18.93
CA ARG A 18 7.94 -5.12 19.48
C ARG A 18 6.53 -5.03 18.91
N ALA A 19 6.00 -3.81 18.76
CA ALA A 19 4.68 -3.61 18.15
C ALA A 19 4.65 -4.06 16.68
N LEU A 20 5.70 -3.76 15.90
CA LEU A 20 5.85 -4.26 14.54
C LEU A 20 5.90 -5.79 14.51
N ALA A 21 6.76 -6.41 15.33
CA ALA A 21 6.86 -7.87 15.39
C ALA A 21 5.54 -8.53 15.82
N GLY A 22 4.89 -8.00 16.85
CA GLY A 22 3.58 -8.47 17.32
C GLY A 22 2.49 -8.31 16.25
N GLY A 23 2.48 -7.19 15.53
CA GLY A 23 1.57 -6.95 14.42
C GLY A 23 1.79 -7.91 13.25
N VAL A 24 3.04 -8.23 12.92
CA VAL A 24 3.39 -9.24 11.90
C VAL A 24 2.88 -10.62 12.34
N LEU A 25 3.15 -11.03 13.58
CA LEU A 25 2.66 -12.31 14.11
C LEU A 25 1.13 -12.37 14.11
N PHE A 26 0.46 -11.31 14.55
CA PHE A 26 -1.00 -11.21 14.50
C PHE A 26 -1.52 -11.36 13.07
N SER A 27 -0.91 -10.67 12.10
CA SER A 27 -1.33 -10.71 10.69
C SER A 27 -1.20 -12.11 10.10
N LEU A 28 -0.10 -12.82 10.39
CA LEU A 28 0.12 -14.19 9.94
C LEU A 28 -0.86 -15.17 10.63
N ALA A 29 -1.03 -15.04 11.94
CA ALA A 29 -1.96 -15.88 12.70
C ALA A 29 -3.41 -15.68 12.26
N PHE A 30 -3.83 -14.43 12.03
CA PHE A 30 -5.17 -14.12 11.56
C PHE A 30 -5.40 -14.58 10.12
N THR A 31 -4.38 -14.49 9.25
CA THR A 31 -4.47 -15.09 7.92
C THR A 31 -4.59 -16.61 7.99
N ALA A 32 -3.89 -17.27 8.91
CA ALA A 32 -4.05 -18.71 9.14
C ALA A 32 -5.47 -19.05 9.64
N LEU A 33 -6.08 -18.18 10.45
CA LEU A 33 -7.49 -18.30 10.85
C LEU A 33 -8.43 -18.18 9.63
N ILE A 34 -8.18 -17.24 8.72
CA ILE A 34 -8.93 -17.12 7.44
C ILE A 34 -8.80 -18.41 6.64
N ALA A 35 -7.58 -18.93 6.48
CA ALA A 35 -7.34 -20.19 5.76
C ALA A 35 -8.10 -21.36 6.39
N TRP A 36 -8.05 -21.48 7.73
CA TRP A 36 -8.76 -22.52 8.46
C TRP A 36 -10.29 -22.41 8.35
N ALA A 37 -10.83 -21.18 8.38
CA ALA A 37 -12.26 -20.95 8.27
C ALA A 37 -12.78 -20.97 6.83
N GLY A 38 -11.87 -20.86 5.85
CA GLY A 38 -12.12 -20.80 4.43
C GLY A 38 -13.16 -21.78 3.90
N PRO A 39 -13.08 -23.10 4.22
CA PRO A 39 -14.02 -24.09 3.71
C PRO A 39 -15.50 -23.80 4.03
N ARG A 40 -15.80 -22.97 5.04
CA ARG A 40 -17.17 -22.53 5.33
C ARG A 40 -17.77 -21.64 4.24
N LEU A 41 -16.94 -21.04 3.40
CA LEU A 41 -17.35 -20.15 2.32
C LEU A 41 -17.47 -20.88 0.96
N ASP A 42 -16.99 -22.11 0.86
CA ASP A 42 -17.01 -22.89 -0.40
C ASP A 42 -18.43 -23.22 -0.89
N ALA A 43 -19.41 -23.22 0.03
CA ALA A 43 -20.82 -23.42 -0.29
C ALA A 43 -21.47 -22.20 -0.98
N ILE A 44 -20.80 -21.04 -1.01
CA ILE A 44 -21.36 -19.82 -1.58
C ILE A 44 -21.29 -19.90 -3.10
N ARG A 45 -22.47 -19.93 -3.72
CA ARG A 45 -22.59 -19.92 -5.18
C ARG A 45 -22.26 -18.54 -5.72
N LEU A 46 -21.28 -18.47 -6.62
CA LEU A 46 -20.85 -17.25 -7.29
C LEU A 46 -21.39 -17.17 -8.71
N LEU A 47 -21.40 -15.95 -9.24
CA LEU A 47 -21.72 -15.71 -10.64
C LEU A 47 -20.57 -16.18 -11.55
N PRO A 48 -20.88 -16.61 -12.80
CA PRO A 48 -19.84 -16.98 -13.75
C PRO A 48 -18.94 -15.78 -14.07
N ASP A 49 -17.69 -16.06 -14.40
CA ASP A 49 -16.78 -15.04 -14.91
C ASP A 49 -17.27 -14.54 -16.28
N THR A 50 -17.38 -13.22 -16.45
CA THR A 50 -17.85 -12.58 -17.69
C THR A 50 -16.75 -11.81 -18.41
N GLY A 51 -15.49 -11.92 -17.97
CA GLY A 51 -14.32 -11.38 -18.67
C GLY A 51 -13.58 -10.30 -17.88
N TYR A 52 -12.77 -9.50 -18.59
CA TYR A 52 -11.67 -8.74 -17.99
C TYR A 52 -12.07 -7.72 -16.90
N ALA A 53 -13.29 -7.18 -16.94
CA ALA A 53 -13.80 -6.21 -15.98
C ALA A 53 -14.62 -6.84 -14.85
N TRP A 54 -14.81 -8.17 -14.90
CA TRP A 54 -15.61 -8.91 -13.95
C TRP A 54 -14.82 -9.24 -12.69
N TYR A 55 -15.46 -9.06 -11.54
CA TYR A 55 -14.93 -9.55 -10.27
C TYR A 55 -15.69 -10.82 -9.88
N TYR A 56 -14.99 -11.95 -9.93
CA TYR A 56 -15.56 -13.30 -9.74
C TYR A 56 -16.29 -13.49 -8.39
N TRP A 57 -15.86 -12.80 -7.32
CA TRP A 57 -16.31 -13.06 -5.95
C TRP A 57 -17.61 -12.34 -5.56
N ARG A 58 -18.45 -12.01 -6.55
CA ARG A 58 -19.75 -11.37 -6.34
C ARG A 58 -20.83 -12.41 -6.04
N LEU A 59 -21.66 -12.10 -5.04
CA LEU A 59 -22.93 -12.80 -4.81
C LEU A 59 -23.90 -12.61 -6.00
N PRO A 60 -24.66 -13.65 -6.39
CA PRO A 60 -25.74 -13.55 -7.37
C PRO A 60 -26.89 -12.65 -6.93
N GLU A 61 -27.26 -12.74 -5.64
CA GLU A 61 -28.41 -12.03 -5.07
C GLU A 61 -27.98 -11.24 -3.83
N PRO A 62 -27.31 -10.08 -4.00
CA PRO A 62 -26.97 -9.22 -2.87
C PRO A 62 -28.26 -8.62 -2.27
N ASN A 63 -28.32 -8.54 -0.95
CA ASN A 63 -29.46 -7.96 -0.24
C ASN A 63 -29.05 -6.72 0.56
N PHE A 64 -30.02 -6.11 1.25
CA PHE A 64 -29.77 -4.93 2.07
C PHE A 64 -28.65 -5.15 3.11
N TRP A 65 -28.63 -6.30 3.77
CA TRP A 65 -27.66 -6.59 4.84
C TRP A 65 -26.25 -6.87 4.32
N THR A 66 -26.11 -7.50 3.15
CA THR A 66 -24.79 -7.69 2.55
C THR A 66 -24.13 -6.35 2.22
N ARG A 67 -24.90 -5.43 1.62
CA ARG A 67 -24.46 -4.08 1.29
C ARG A 67 -24.23 -3.22 2.53
N LEU A 68 -25.20 -3.18 3.45
CA LEU A 68 -25.11 -2.35 4.67
C LEU A 68 -23.93 -2.76 5.54
N SER A 69 -23.69 -4.06 5.71
CA SER A 69 -22.58 -4.56 6.53
C SER A 69 -21.22 -4.23 5.91
N ALA A 70 -21.06 -4.39 4.59
CA ALA A 70 -19.81 -4.06 3.88
C ALA A 70 -19.55 -2.55 3.84
N TRP A 71 -20.53 -1.75 3.38
CA TRP A 71 -20.40 -0.28 3.33
C TRP A 71 -20.28 0.33 4.72
N GLY A 72 -21.06 -0.14 5.69
CA GLY A 72 -20.98 0.31 7.08
C GLY A 72 -19.61 0.02 7.69
N GLY A 73 -19.10 -1.20 7.48
CA GLY A 73 -17.74 -1.58 7.87
C GLY A 73 -16.68 -0.69 7.25
N TYR A 74 -16.74 -0.47 5.93
CA TYR A 74 -15.84 0.42 5.21
C TYR A 74 -15.88 1.86 5.74
N PHE A 75 -17.07 2.47 5.83
CA PHE A 75 -17.17 3.87 6.28
C PHE A 75 -16.70 4.06 7.72
N LEU A 76 -17.05 3.14 8.63
CA LEU A 76 -16.60 3.19 10.01
C LEU A 76 -15.08 3.02 10.11
N HIS A 77 -14.51 2.06 9.39
CA HIS A 77 -13.06 1.82 9.37
C HIS A 77 -12.31 3.02 8.75
N GLN A 78 -12.86 3.60 7.68
CA GLN A 78 -12.28 4.75 7.00
C GLN A 78 -12.31 5.99 7.88
N ALA A 79 -13.46 6.29 8.50
CA ALA A 79 -13.62 7.41 9.42
C ALA A 79 -12.71 7.28 10.63
N PHE A 80 -12.63 6.07 11.21
CA PHE A 80 -11.70 5.76 12.30
C PHE A 80 -10.25 6.04 11.89
N THR A 81 -9.80 5.52 10.75
CA THR A 81 -8.42 5.69 10.31
C THR A 81 -8.10 7.16 10.01
N PHE A 82 -9.01 7.87 9.33
CA PHE A 82 -8.86 9.31 9.09
C PHE A 82 -8.83 10.12 10.38
N TRP A 83 -9.64 9.77 11.37
CA TRP A 83 -9.58 10.40 12.69
C TRP A 83 -8.23 10.17 13.36
N THR A 84 -7.65 8.96 13.33
CA THR A 84 -6.32 8.72 13.93
C THR A 84 -5.22 9.55 13.26
N ILE A 85 -5.27 9.69 11.93
CA ILE A 85 -4.32 10.50 11.15
C ILE A 85 -4.50 11.98 11.49
N TRP A 86 -5.74 12.47 11.43
CA TRP A 86 -6.08 13.86 11.75
C TRP A 86 -5.66 14.22 13.18
N TYR A 87 -5.92 13.36 14.15
CA TYR A 87 -5.54 13.56 15.54
C TYR A 87 -4.01 13.71 15.67
N ALA A 88 -3.26 12.78 15.07
CA ALA A 88 -1.81 12.79 15.12
C ALA A 88 -1.20 14.02 14.44
N GLN A 89 -1.73 14.42 13.29
CA GLN A 89 -1.27 15.60 12.55
C GLN A 89 -1.61 16.91 13.27
N SER A 90 -2.83 17.04 13.80
CA SER A 90 -3.29 18.25 14.50
C SER A 90 -2.55 18.51 15.81
N ARG A 91 -2.05 17.45 16.45
CA ARG A 91 -1.19 17.54 17.64
C ARG A 91 0.29 17.70 17.32
N GLY A 92 0.68 17.75 16.05
CA GLY A 92 2.06 17.95 15.63
C GLY A 92 3.02 16.89 16.15
N LEU A 93 2.56 15.63 16.26
CA LEU A 93 3.36 14.53 16.82
C LEU A 93 4.72 14.41 16.13
N LYS A 94 5.72 14.03 16.92
CA LYS A 94 7.10 13.83 16.46
C LYS A 94 7.45 12.35 16.45
N TYR A 95 8.46 12.01 15.65
CA TYR A 95 8.95 10.65 15.55
C TYR A 95 9.56 10.16 16.87
N THR A 96 9.03 9.05 17.38
CA THR A 96 9.55 8.39 18.60
C THR A 96 10.01 6.95 18.31
N ARG A 97 10.81 6.38 19.21
CA ARG A 97 11.19 4.95 19.18
C ARG A 97 10.12 4.04 19.82
N GLY A 98 9.27 4.62 20.68
CA GLY A 98 8.14 3.94 21.31
C GLY A 98 6.85 4.04 20.49
N LEU A 99 5.72 3.85 21.16
CA LEU A 99 4.39 4.10 20.60
C LEU A 99 3.76 5.30 21.28
N HIS A 100 3.14 6.18 20.49
CA HIS A 100 2.14 7.12 21.02
C HIS A 100 0.89 6.34 21.46
N TRP A 101 0.12 6.91 22.38
CA TRP A 101 -1.14 6.29 22.81
C TRP A 101 -2.08 6.06 21.62
N ILE A 102 -2.13 7.02 20.68
CA ILE A 102 -2.95 6.93 19.47
C ILE A 102 -2.48 5.80 18.54
N ASN A 103 -1.19 5.42 18.54
CA ASN A 103 -0.75 4.24 17.80
C ASN A 103 -1.37 2.97 18.37
N ARG A 104 -1.50 2.87 19.71
CA ARG A 104 -2.16 1.71 20.35
C ARG A 104 -3.63 1.65 19.99
N VAL A 105 -4.31 2.80 19.96
CA VAL A 105 -5.69 2.89 19.47
C VAL A 105 -5.79 2.45 18.03
N ALA A 106 -4.92 2.94 17.14
CA ALA A 106 -4.90 2.54 15.74
C ALA A 106 -4.62 1.04 15.55
N LEU A 107 -3.71 0.46 16.34
CA LEU A 107 -3.41 -0.98 16.31
C LEU A 107 -4.63 -1.81 16.75
N LEU A 108 -5.21 -1.49 17.90
CA LEU A 108 -6.36 -2.21 18.44
C LEU A 108 -7.61 -2.02 17.58
N GLY A 109 -7.85 -0.82 17.06
CA GLY A 109 -8.97 -0.52 16.17
C GLY A 109 -8.86 -1.27 14.86
N ASN A 110 -7.69 -1.26 14.20
CA ASN A 110 -7.49 -2.03 12.98
C ASN A 110 -7.63 -3.54 13.24
N ALA A 111 -7.10 -4.07 14.36
CA ALA A 111 -7.33 -5.46 14.74
C ALA A 111 -8.82 -5.78 14.96
N GLY A 112 -9.56 -4.85 15.58
CA GLY A 112 -11.02 -4.94 15.73
C GLY A 112 -11.75 -4.96 14.38
N PHE A 113 -11.38 -4.10 13.44
CA PHE A 113 -11.95 -4.10 12.09
C PHE A 113 -11.59 -5.34 11.28
N ILE A 114 -10.40 -5.92 11.50
CA ILE A 114 -10.02 -7.22 10.92
C ILE A 114 -10.95 -8.32 11.44
N GLY A 115 -11.19 -8.38 12.75
CA GLY A 115 -12.16 -9.30 13.35
C GLY A 115 -13.59 -9.07 12.87
N LEU A 116 -14.02 -7.80 12.78
CA LEU A 116 -15.34 -7.43 12.30
C LEU A 116 -15.55 -7.85 10.85
N HIS A 117 -14.58 -7.59 9.97
CA HIS A 117 -14.67 -7.97 8.56
C HIS A 117 -14.68 -9.50 8.39
N PHE A 118 -13.92 -10.23 9.20
CA PHE A 118 -13.99 -11.69 9.24
C PHE A 118 -15.39 -12.20 9.59
N VAL A 119 -15.99 -11.67 10.66
CA VAL A 119 -17.37 -12.01 11.05
C VAL A 119 -18.36 -11.60 9.95
N GLN A 120 -18.19 -10.40 9.37
CA GLN A 120 -19.03 -9.91 8.28
C GLN A 120 -18.95 -10.83 7.06
N THR A 121 -17.77 -11.28 6.64
CA THR A 121 -17.62 -12.21 5.51
C THR A 121 -18.34 -13.53 5.79
N HIS A 122 -18.26 -14.06 7.02
CA HIS A 122 -18.91 -15.32 7.34
C HIS A 122 -20.44 -15.23 7.50
N LEU A 123 -20.97 -14.06 7.86
CA LEU A 123 -22.42 -13.86 8.02
C LEU A 123 -23.09 -13.35 6.74
N PHE A 124 -22.39 -12.53 5.95
CA PHE A 124 -22.97 -11.78 4.83
C PHE A 124 -22.13 -11.84 3.54
N TYR A 125 -20.93 -12.43 3.58
CA TYR A 125 -19.99 -12.54 2.46
C TYR A 125 -19.47 -11.19 1.94
N ASP A 126 -19.81 -10.81 0.71
CA ASP A 126 -19.40 -9.57 0.07
C ASP A 126 -20.59 -8.66 -0.23
N GLY A 127 -20.35 -7.35 -0.17
CA GLY A 127 -21.32 -6.32 -0.53
C GLY A 127 -20.71 -5.12 -1.25
N LEU A 128 -19.39 -4.89 -1.17
CA LEU A 128 -18.76 -3.72 -1.79
C LEU A 128 -18.43 -3.93 -3.25
N ALA A 129 -17.99 -5.14 -3.63
CA ALA A 129 -17.68 -5.40 -5.02
C ALA A 129 -18.93 -5.41 -5.92
N GLN A 130 -20.13 -5.46 -5.33
CA GLN A 130 -21.42 -5.30 -6.01
C GLN A 130 -21.59 -3.89 -6.59
N ASP A 131 -21.08 -2.87 -5.88
CA ASP A 131 -21.30 -1.47 -6.20
C ASP A 131 -20.08 -0.78 -6.78
N ILE A 132 -18.91 -1.38 -6.58
CA ILE A 132 -17.64 -0.80 -6.97
C ILE A 132 -16.99 -1.65 -8.05
N SER A 133 -16.53 -0.99 -9.11
CA SER A 133 -15.76 -1.62 -10.18
C SER A 133 -14.42 -2.17 -9.66
N ILE A 134 -13.99 -3.30 -10.20
CA ILE A 134 -12.66 -3.88 -9.92
C ILE A 134 -11.54 -2.88 -10.22
N PHE A 135 -11.74 -2.00 -11.20
CA PHE A 135 -10.78 -0.95 -11.55
C PHE A 135 -10.61 0.11 -10.46
N MET A 136 -11.62 0.33 -9.62
CA MET A 136 -11.48 1.26 -8.48
C MET A 136 -10.62 0.62 -7.38
N SER A 137 -10.83 -0.66 -7.07
CA SER A 137 -9.98 -1.40 -6.12
C SER A 137 -8.54 -1.46 -6.63
N GLN A 138 -8.33 -1.92 -7.86
CA GLN A 138 -7.00 -2.00 -8.48
C GLN A 138 -6.35 -0.62 -8.63
N GLY A 139 -7.11 0.37 -9.09
CA GLY A 139 -6.64 1.75 -9.28
C GLY A 139 -6.18 2.39 -7.97
N SER A 140 -6.85 2.10 -6.84
CA SER A 140 -6.45 2.61 -5.53
C SER A 140 -5.05 2.12 -5.13
N VAL A 141 -4.72 0.86 -5.39
CA VAL A 141 -3.40 0.29 -5.14
C VAL A 141 -2.36 0.88 -6.08
N ILE A 142 -2.68 1.03 -7.38
CA ILE A 142 -1.79 1.68 -8.36
C ILE A 142 -1.45 3.11 -7.92
N VAL A 143 -2.45 3.89 -7.49
CA VAL A 143 -2.23 5.25 -6.97
C VAL A 143 -1.32 5.24 -5.75
N LEU A 144 -1.50 4.30 -4.82
CA LEU A 144 -0.60 4.14 -3.66
C LEU A 144 0.84 3.89 -4.10
N LEU A 145 1.08 2.96 -5.03
CA LEU A 145 2.43 2.62 -5.52
C LEU A 145 3.12 3.82 -6.20
N ILE A 146 2.40 4.49 -7.10
CA ILE A 146 2.86 5.71 -7.77
C ILE A 146 3.23 6.79 -6.74
N TRP A 147 2.39 6.98 -5.73
CA TRP A 147 2.63 7.98 -4.69
C TRP A 147 3.85 7.63 -3.84
N VAL A 148 4.08 6.34 -3.52
CA VAL A 148 5.31 5.88 -2.86
C VAL A 148 6.53 6.24 -3.70
N LEU A 149 6.52 5.97 -5.02
CA LEU A 149 7.63 6.34 -5.92
C LEU A 149 7.90 7.85 -5.91
N LEU A 150 6.86 8.67 -5.98
CA LEU A 150 6.97 10.13 -5.92
C LEU A 150 7.61 10.60 -4.59
N MET A 151 7.15 10.07 -3.45
CA MET A 151 7.68 10.46 -2.14
C MET A 151 9.14 10.03 -1.93
N GLU A 152 9.50 8.87 -2.48
CA GLU A 152 10.81 8.25 -2.27
C GLU A 152 11.87 8.74 -3.28
N ASN A 153 11.47 9.48 -4.34
CA ASN A 153 12.36 10.04 -5.35
C ASN A 153 13.56 10.78 -4.73
N ASN A 154 13.33 11.57 -3.67
CA ASN A 154 14.40 12.31 -3.00
C ASN A 154 15.45 11.42 -2.33
N ARG A 155 15.06 10.23 -1.88
CA ARG A 155 15.91 9.30 -1.14
C ARG A 155 16.62 8.31 -2.08
N ARG A 156 15.90 7.75 -3.05
CA ARG A 156 16.39 6.63 -3.88
C ARG A 156 16.42 6.90 -5.38
N GLY A 157 15.94 8.05 -5.84
CA GLY A 157 15.73 8.33 -7.25
C GLY A 157 14.59 7.49 -7.85
N LEU A 158 14.33 7.65 -9.15
CA LEU A 158 13.38 6.82 -9.90
C LEU A 158 14.08 5.80 -10.79
N VAL A 159 15.21 6.18 -11.41
CA VAL A 159 15.89 5.34 -12.41
C VAL A 159 17.37 5.25 -12.09
N TRP A 160 17.83 4.05 -11.73
CA TRP A 160 19.24 3.75 -11.41
C TRP A 160 19.83 4.65 -10.31
N GLY A 161 19.01 5.08 -9.35
CA GLY A 161 19.42 6.03 -8.30
C GLY A 161 19.36 7.51 -8.71
N LYS A 162 19.06 7.84 -9.96
CA LYS A 162 18.93 9.22 -10.44
C LYS A 162 17.56 9.78 -10.05
N LYS A 163 17.59 11.00 -9.50
CA LYS A 163 16.38 11.72 -9.05
C LYS A 163 15.70 12.36 -10.25
N ALA A 164 14.39 12.21 -10.35
CA ALA A 164 13.57 12.99 -11.28
C ALA A 164 13.48 14.44 -10.81
N PRO A 165 13.36 15.42 -11.73
CA PRO A 165 13.31 16.86 -11.43
C PRO A 165 11.95 17.28 -10.85
N ILE A 166 11.57 16.71 -9.71
CA ILE A 166 10.32 17.02 -8.99
C ILE A 166 10.62 18.01 -7.88
N SER A 167 9.82 19.07 -7.76
CA SER A 167 10.04 20.12 -6.76
C SER A 167 9.91 19.57 -5.33
N GLN A 168 10.72 20.11 -4.41
CA GLN A 168 10.67 19.73 -2.99
C GLN A 168 9.30 20.01 -2.36
N GLU A 169 8.64 21.09 -2.76
CA GLU A 169 7.29 21.43 -2.30
C GLU A 169 6.27 20.35 -2.67
N THR A 170 6.34 19.82 -3.88
CA THR A 170 5.46 18.72 -4.35
C THR A 170 5.68 17.45 -3.55
N VAL A 171 6.94 17.08 -3.31
CA VAL A 171 7.28 15.90 -2.51
C VAL A 171 6.82 16.08 -1.05
N GLN A 172 7.01 17.27 -0.46
CA GLN A 172 6.55 17.56 0.90
C GLN A 172 5.03 17.52 1.01
N TRP A 173 4.31 18.04 0.01
CA TRP A 173 2.85 17.96 -0.04
C TRP A 173 2.40 16.49 -0.10
N ALA A 174 2.99 15.70 -0.98
CA ALA A 174 2.70 14.28 -1.07
C ALA A 174 2.96 13.55 0.26
N ARG A 175 4.08 13.84 0.93
CA ARG A 175 4.40 13.29 2.27
C ARG A 175 3.46 13.77 3.36
N LYS A 176 2.88 14.96 3.26
CA LYS A 176 1.88 15.45 4.23
C LYS A 176 0.56 14.69 4.12
N TRP A 177 0.13 14.37 2.90
CA TRP A 177 -1.20 13.82 2.62
C TRP A 177 -1.22 12.30 2.39
N HIS A 178 -0.07 11.66 2.24
CA HIS A 178 0.02 10.22 1.95
C HIS A 178 -0.80 9.35 2.92
N GLY A 179 -0.83 9.70 4.21
CA GLY A 179 -1.56 8.91 5.20
C GLY A 179 -3.05 8.74 4.85
N TYR A 180 -3.70 9.80 4.35
CA TYR A 180 -5.11 9.74 3.94
C TYR A 180 -5.29 8.93 2.66
N VAL A 181 -4.42 9.13 1.66
CA VAL A 181 -4.51 8.40 0.39
C VAL A 181 -4.22 6.91 0.59
N PHE A 182 -3.20 6.59 1.39
CA PHE A 182 -2.77 5.21 1.62
C PHE A 182 -3.79 4.47 2.49
N SER A 183 -4.35 5.13 3.51
CA SER A 183 -5.42 4.52 4.29
C SER A 183 -6.70 4.36 3.48
N TRP A 184 -7.05 5.29 2.59
CA TRP A 184 -8.17 5.11 1.67
C TRP A 184 -7.99 3.90 0.78
N ALA A 185 -6.86 3.79 0.08
CA ALA A 185 -6.58 2.65 -0.78
C ALA A 185 -6.57 1.34 0.02
N ALA A 186 -5.91 1.33 1.18
CA ALA A 186 -5.82 0.14 2.01
C ALA A 186 -7.18 -0.31 2.57
N VAL A 187 -7.97 0.60 3.13
CA VAL A 187 -9.27 0.27 3.74
C VAL A 187 -10.31 -0.07 2.65
N LEU A 188 -10.29 0.62 1.50
CA LEU A 188 -11.15 0.28 0.36
C LEU A 188 -10.86 -1.13 -0.14
N THR A 189 -9.62 -1.44 -0.50
CA THR A 189 -9.23 -2.77 -0.97
C THR A 189 -9.49 -3.83 0.09
N PHE A 190 -9.25 -3.53 1.36
CA PHE A 190 -9.49 -4.45 2.47
C PHE A 190 -10.95 -4.88 2.55
N TRP A 191 -11.91 -3.95 2.48
CA TRP A 191 -13.34 -4.26 2.54
C TRP A 191 -13.94 -4.66 1.19
N TYR A 192 -13.27 -4.38 0.08
CA TYR A 192 -13.71 -4.78 -1.26
C TYR A 192 -13.65 -6.29 -1.49
N HIS A 193 -12.68 -6.96 -0.86
CA HIS A 193 -12.44 -8.39 -1.05
C HIS A 193 -13.02 -9.20 0.11
N PRO A 194 -13.90 -10.20 -0.12
CA PRO A 194 -14.30 -11.12 0.94
C PRO A 194 -13.10 -11.93 1.44
N MET A 195 -13.14 -12.34 2.72
CA MET A 195 -12.11 -13.18 3.35
C MET A 195 -12.17 -14.66 2.91
N VAL A 196 -12.12 -14.91 1.60
CA VAL A 196 -12.00 -16.27 1.03
C VAL A 196 -10.56 -16.78 1.08
N SER A 197 -10.39 -18.09 1.00
CA SER A 197 -9.11 -18.77 1.30
C SER A 197 -8.26 -19.15 0.08
N THR A 198 -8.47 -18.54 -1.09
CA THR A 198 -7.58 -18.81 -2.24
C THR A 198 -6.17 -18.26 -2.00
N PRO A 199 -5.13 -18.84 -2.61
CA PRO A 199 -3.75 -18.38 -2.40
C PRO A 199 -3.56 -16.87 -2.64
N GLY A 200 -4.22 -16.31 -3.66
CA GLY A 200 -4.20 -14.88 -3.97
C GLY A 200 -4.85 -14.01 -2.88
N HIS A 201 -5.97 -14.47 -2.28
CA HIS A 201 -6.61 -13.74 -1.17
C HIS A 201 -5.79 -13.84 0.10
N LEU A 202 -5.26 -15.02 0.45
CA LEU A 202 -4.49 -15.20 1.67
C LEU A 202 -3.23 -14.30 1.69
N ILE A 203 -2.45 -14.30 0.60
CA ILE A 203 -1.29 -13.40 0.50
C ILE A 203 -1.74 -11.92 0.43
N GLY A 204 -2.89 -11.66 -0.20
CA GLY A 204 -3.51 -10.34 -0.23
C GLY A 204 -3.81 -9.84 1.18
N PHE A 205 -4.46 -10.63 2.03
CA PHE A 205 -4.77 -10.27 3.41
C PHE A 205 -3.52 -10.10 4.26
N VAL A 206 -2.48 -10.93 4.10
CA VAL A 206 -1.17 -10.67 4.74
C VAL A 206 -0.68 -9.27 4.37
N TYR A 207 -0.72 -8.93 3.08
CA TYR A 207 -0.27 -7.63 2.61
C TYR A 207 -1.15 -6.48 3.13
N MET A 208 -2.48 -6.62 3.11
CA MET A 208 -3.41 -5.62 3.64
C MET A 208 -3.20 -5.40 5.14
N PHE A 209 -3.04 -6.48 5.93
CA PHE A 209 -2.77 -6.37 7.36
C PHE A 209 -1.44 -5.68 7.64
N PHE A 210 -0.41 -5.95 6.82
CA PHE A 210 0.86 -5.25 6.93
C PHE A 210 0.77 -3.76 6.56
N LEU A 211 -0.05 -3.38 5.57
CA LEU A 211 -0.32 -1.97 5.25
C LEU A 211 -1.10 -1.27 6.38
N LEU A 212 -2.10 -1.93 6.97
CA LEU A 212 -2.83 -1.42 8.13
C LEU A 212 -1.92 -1.27 9.35
N LEU A 213 -1.03 -2.25 9.60
CA LEU A 213 0.00 -2.18 10.63
C LEU A 213 0.96 -1.02 10.39
N GLN A 214 1.45 -0.84 9.16
CA GLN A 214 2.28 0.29 8.79
C GLN A 214 1.56 1.62 9.02
N GLY A 215 0.27 1.68 8.69
CA GLY A 215 -0.61 2.81 8.99
C GLY A 215 -0.68 3.10 10.49
N SER A 216 -0.90 2.09 11.33
CA SER A 216 -1.00 2.24 12.79
C SER A 216 0.30 2.70 13.46
N LEU A 217 1.46 2.49 12.82
CA LEU A 217 2.78 2.84 13.35
C LEU A 217 3.23 4.27 12.99
N PHE A 218 2.36 5.14 12.45
CA PHE A 218 2.69 6.52 12.11
C PHE A 218 3.48 7.25 13.22
N PHE A 219 4.36 8.18 12.84
CA PHE A 219 5.23 8.91 13.79
C PHE A 219 6.08 8.02 14.72
N THR A 220 6.40 6.79 14.31
CA THR A 220 7.40 5.94 14.98
C THR A 220 8.61 5.67 14.09
N ARG A 221 9.73 5.25 14.67
CA ARG A 221 10.92 4.81 13.92
C ARG A 221 10.65 3.54 13.09
N ALA A 222 9.68 2.70 13.49
CA ALA A 222 9.28 1.53 12.72
C ALA A 222 8.62 1.92 11.39
N HIS A 223 7.77 2.96 11.38
CA HIS A 223 7.09 3.43 10.16
C HIS A 223 8.03 3.96 9.08
N VAL A 224 9.20 4.47 9.46
CA VAL A 224 10.24 4.94 8.52
C VAL A 224 11.39 3.94 8.37
N ASN A 225 11.24 2.71 8.86
CA ASN A 225 12.26 1.68 8.73
C ASN A 225 12.34 1.21 7.27
N LYS A 226 13.47 1.47 6.61
CA LYS A 226 13.67 1.16 5.18
C LYS A 226 13.50 -0.32 4.82
N TRP A 227 13.83 -1.23 5.74
CA TRP A 227 13.71 -2.68 5.50
C TRP A 227 12.26 -3.12 5.62
N TRP A 228 11.52 -2.56 6.57
CA TRP A 228 10.09 -2.79 6.66
C TRP A 228 9.36 -2.23 5.44
N THR A 229 9.62 -0.97 5.06
CA THR A 229 8.95 -0.35 3.91
C THR A 229 9.27 -1.06 2.60
N VAL A 230 10.52 -1.49 2.37
CA VAL A 230 10.85 -2.23 1.13
C VAL A 230 10.21 -3.62 1.12
N SER A 231 10.02 -4.26 2.27
CA SER A 231 9.26 -5.52 2.34
C SER A 231 7.79 -5.32 1.94
N LEU A 232 7.15 -4.23 2.38
CA LEU A 232 5.79 -3.89 1.94
C LEU A 232 5.74 -3.67 0.43
N GLU A 233 6.69 -2.90 -0.10
CA GLU A 233 6.81 -2.66 -1.52
C GLU A 233 7.09 -3.93 -2.33
N GLY A 234 7.81 -4.90 -1.77
CA GLY A 234 8.09 -6.18 -2.40
C GLY A 234 6.91 -7.16 -2.37
N LEU A 235 6.02 -7.07 -1.37
CA LEU A 235 4.88 -7.97 -1.25
C LEU A 235 3.86 -7.80 -2.39
N VAL A 236 3.79 -6.62 -3.01
CA VAL A 236 2.93 -6.41 -4.19
C VAL A 236 3.34 -7.28 -5.37
N LEU A 237 4.65 -7.54 -5.53
CA LEU A 237 5.18 -8.46 -6.54
C LEU A 237 4.61 -9.86 -6.30
N VAL A 238 4.74 -10.36 -5.07
CA VAL A 238 4.29 -11.70 -4.70
C VAL A 238 2.77 -11.83 -4.86
N HIS A 239 2.02 -10.87 -4.32
CA HIS A 239 0.56 -10.88 -4.39
C HIS A 239 0.06 -10.77 -5.84
N GLY A 240 0.53 -9.79 -6.62
CA GLY A 240 0.10 -9.60 -8.00
C GLY A 240 0.43 -10.80 -8.90
N THR A 241 1.59 -11.42 -8.67
CA THR A 241 1.96 -12.66 -9.38
C THR A 241 1.01 -13.81 -9.05
N LEU A 242 0.72 -14.05 -7.77
CA LEU A 242 -0.16 -15.13 -7.35
C LEU A 242 -1.61 -14.94 -7.80
N VAL A 243 -2.11 -13.70 -7.80
CA VAL A 243 -3.42 -13.38 -8.38
C VAL A 243 -3.45 -13.71 -9.87
N ALA A 244 -2.43 -13.30 -10.63
CA ALA A 244 -2.35 -13.58 -12.07
C ALA A 244 -2.20 -15.08 -12.38
N VAL A 245 -1.47 -15.83 -11.56
CA VAL A 245 -1.41 -17.30 -11.66
C VAL A 245 -2.80 -17.89 -11.41
N GLY A 246 -3.49 -17.47 -10.35
CA GLY A 246 -4.83 -17.96 -10.01
C GLY A 246 -5.90 -17.63 -11.05
N GLN A 247 -5.74 -16.52 -11.79
CA GLN A 247 -6.62 -16.15 -12.91
C GLN A 247 -6.40 -17.02 -14.16
N GLY A 248 -5.25 -17.70 -14.29
CA GLY A 248 -4.99 -18.61 -15.42
C GLY A 248 -4.88 -17.93 -16.80
N ASN A 249 -4.88 -16.59 -16.87
CA ASN A 249 -4.80 -15.83 -18.12
C ASN A 249 -3.37 -15.65 -18.66
N GLY A 250 -2.39 -16.29 -18.04
CA GLY A 250 -0.99 -16.24 -18.46
C GLY A 250 -0.30 -14.89 -18.27
N LEU A 251 -0.86 -13.96 -17.49
CA LEU A 251 -0.30 -12.62 -17.25
C LEU A 251 0.72 -12.58 -16.10
N TRP A 252 0.97 -13.69 -15.41
CA TRP A 252 1.91 -13.72 -14.29
C TRP A 252 3.32 -13.17 -14.62
N PRO A 253 3.90 -13.36 -15.82
CA PRO A 253 5.22 -12.79 -16.14
C PRO A 253 5.20 -11.26 -16.15
N MET A 254 4.11 -10.65 -16.63
CA MET A 254 3.92 -9.20 -16.61
C MET A 254 3.97 -8.66 -15.17
N PHE A 255 3.27 -9.30 -14.24
CA PHE A 255 3.26 -8.91 -12.84
C PHE A 255 4.60 -9.17 -12.14
N PHE A 256 5.16 -10.36 -12.31
CA PHE A 256 6.42 -10.74 -11.67
C PHE A 256 7.58 -9.88 -12.17
N PHE A 257 7.84 -9.87 -13.49
CA PHE A 257 8.97 -9.12 -14.06
C PHE A 257 8.72 -7.61 -14.08
N GLY A 258 7.48 -7.16 -14.17
CA GLY A 258 7.15 -5.73 -14.05
C GLY A 258 7.52 -5.17 -12.68
N PHE A 259 7.06 -5.80 -11.59
CA PHE A 259 7.40 -5.36 -10.24
C PHE A 259 8.86 -5.67 -9.85
N ALA A 260 9.41 -6.81 -10.27
CA ALA A 260 10.84 -7.10 -10.08
C ALA A 260 11.71 -6.06 -10.81
N GLY A 261 11.30 -5.65 -12.00
CA GLY A 261 11.94 -4.59 -12.78
C GLY A 261 11.93 -3.25 -12.04
N LEU A 262 10.80 -2.85 -11.43
CA LEU A 262 10.74 -1.68 -10.55
C LEU A 262 11.69 -1.80 -9.35
N PHE A 263 11.82 -2.99 -8.76
CA PHE A 263 12.77 -3.21 -7.67
C PHE A 263 14.21 -2.99 -8.11
N VAL A 264 14.59 -3.58 -9.24
CA VAL A 264 15.92 -3.48 -9.85
C VAL A 264 16.23 -2.04 -10.25
N ILE A 265 15.33 -1.37 -10.95
CA ILE A 265 15.58 -0.04 -11.53
C ILE A 265 15.48 1.07 -10.46
N THR A 266 14.60 0.90 -9.47
CA THR A 266 14.27 1.97 -8.50
C THR A 266 14.58 1.60 -7.05
N GLN A 267 13.95 0.55 -6.53
CA GLN A 267 13.83 0.37 -5.08
C GLN A 267 15.16 0.02 -4.41
N MET A 268 15.97 -0.85 -5.04
CA MET A 268 17.24 -1.31 -4.48
C MET A 268 18.28 -0.19 -4.29
N HIS A 269 18.15 0.92 -5.04
CA HIS A 269 19.08 2.04 -4.99
C HIS A 269 19.01 2.83 -3.68
N GLY A 270 17.88 2.75 -2.96
CA GLY A 270 17.71 3.37 -1.65
C GLY A 270 18.25 2.54 -0.48
N LEU A 271 18.65 1.29 -0.69
CA LEU A 271 18.95 0.37 0.40
C LEU A 271 20.38 0.48 0.94
N GLY A 272 21.29 1.08 0.16
CA GLY A 272 22.72 1.11 0.48
C GLY A 272 23.43 -0.22 0.20
N LEU A 273 22.90 -1.03 -0.74
CA LEU A 273 23.53 -2.30 -1.14
C LEU A 273 24.89 -2.05 -1.81
N ARG A 274 25.84 -2.95 -1.54
CA ARG A 274 27.15 -3.00 -2.22
C ARG A 274 26.94 -3.31 -3.71
N LEU A 275 27.81 -2.79 -4.57
CA LEU A 275 27.71 -3.00 -6.02
C LEU A 275 27.62 -4.48 -6.43
N PRO A 276 28.41 -5.42 -5.87
CA PRO A 276 28.28 -6.84 -6.23
C PRO A 276 26.89 -7.42 -5.94
N VAL A 277 26.23 -6.97 -4.86
CA VAL A 277 24.87 -7.42 -4.53
C VAL A 277 23.87 -6.88 -5.54
N LYS A 278 24.00 -5.61 -5.95
CA LYS A 278 23.15 -5.02 -7.00
C LYS A 278 23.32 -5.73 -8.33
N LEU A 279 24.56 -6.05 -8.71
CA LEU A 279 24.87 -6.79 -9.92
C LEU A 279 24.35 -8.23 -9.87
N GLY A 280 24.43 -8.89 -8.71
CA GLY A 280 23.84 -10.22 -8.51
C GLY A 280 22.32 -10.21 -8.66
N ILE A 281 21.63 -9.22 -8.09
CA ILE A 281 20.18 -9.04 -8.26
C ILE A 281 19.84 -8.78 -9.74
N LEU A 282 20.59 -7.91 -10.42
CA LEU A 282 20.39 -7.63 -11.85
C LEU A 282 20.62 -8.88 -12.70
N ALA A 283 21.69 -9.64 -12.44
CA ALA A 283 21.99 -10.88 -13.16
C ALA A 283 20.89 -11.94 -12.95
N ALA A 284 20.39 -12.10 -11.72
CA ALA A 284 19.29 -13.00 -11.42
C ALA A 284 17.99 -12.57 -12.15
N TYR A 285 17.69 -11.28 -12.16
CA TYR A 285 16.56 -10.73 -12.89
C TYR A 285 16.68 -11.00 -14.40
N LEU A 286 17.82 -10.68 -15.01
CA LEU A 286 18.06 -10.90 -16.44
C LEU A 286 18.05 -12.40 -16.80
N GLY A 287 18.64 -13.24 -15.94
CA GLY A 287 18.59 -14.70 -16.11
C GLY A 287 17.16 -15.25 -16.06
N GLY A 288 16.33 -14.75 -15.14
CA GLY A 288 14.91 -15.10 -15.07
C GLY A 288 14.14 -14.65 -16.31
N VAL A 289 14.40 -13.42 -16.80
CA VAL A 289 13.81 -12.92 -18.05
C VAL A 289 14.20 -13.81 -19.23
N LEU A 290 15.50 -14.09 -19.39
CA LEU A 290 16.01 -14.95 -20.46
C LEU A 290 15.36 -16.33 -20.42
N TRP A 291 15.30 -16.94 -19.24
CA TRP A 291 14.73 -18.27 -19.06
C TRP A 291 13.23 -18.32 -19.42
N VAL A 292 12.42 -17.40 -18.87
CA VAL A 292 10.97 -17.43 -19.08
C VAL A 292 10.59 -16.98 -20.50
N TYR A 293 11.24 -15.96 -21.06
CA TYR A 293 10.89 -15.42 -22.36
C TYR A 293 11.46 -16.21 -23.55
N ASN A 294 12.46 -17.06 -23.32
CA ASN A 294 12.91 -18.01 -24.35
C ASN A 294 11.79 -19.00 -24.72
N ASP A 295 11.05 -19.50 -23.72
CA ASP A 295 9.96 -20.45 -23.95
C ASP A 295 8.65 -19.72 -24.28
N ARG A 296 8.41 -18.54 -23.67
CA ARG A 296 7.19 -17.74 -23.87
C ARG A 296 7.13 -17.04 -25.24
N GLY A 297 8.29 -16.73 -25.83
CA GLY A 297 8.39 -15.95 -27.05
C GLY A 297 8.84 -14.50 -26.80
N TRP A 298 9.79 -14.06 -27.61
CA TRP A 298 10.38 -12.71 -27.55
C TRP A 298 9.41 -11.60 -27.99
N ASP A 299 8.32 -11.94 -28.69
CA ASP A 299 7.24 -11.00 -29.03
C ASP A 299 6.49 -10.50 -27.78
N LYS A 300 6.59 -11.22 -26.64
CA LYS A 300 5.96 -10.85 -25.37
C LYS A 300 6.83 -9.98 -24.45
N LEU A 301 8.04 -9.62 -24.87
CA LEU A 301 8.94 -8.78 -24.05
C LEU A 301 8.31 -7.47 -23.57
N ASN A 302 7.34 -6.94 -24.32
CA ASN A 302 6.62 -5.74 -23.94
C ASN A 302 5.90 -5.86 -22.59
N GLU A 303 5.59 -7.06 -22.09
CA GLU A 303 4.97 -7.28 -20.78
C GLU A 303 5.80 -6.77 -19.62
N ILE A 304 7.13 -6.91 -19.70
CA ILE A 304 8.08 -6.53 -18.64
C ILE A 304 8.00 -5.03 -18.36
N ILE A 305 7.77 -4.22 -19.41
CA ILE A 305 7.78 -2.76 -19.30
C ILE A 305 6.42 -2.17 -18.92
N ARG A 306 5.32 -2.93 -18.99
CA ARG A 306 3.95 -2.36 -18.82
C ARG A 306 3.77 -1.74 -17.44
N ILE A 307 4.11 -2.47 -16.38
CA ILE A 307 3.97 -1.98 -14.99
C ILE A 307 4.93 -0.81 -14.73
N PRO A 308 6.26 -0.91 -15.00
CA PRO A 308 7.14 0.24 -14.86
C PRO A 308 6.69 1.47 -15.65
N ALA A 309 6.19 1.29 -16.88
CA ALA A 309 5.71 2.39 -17.70
C ALA A 309 4.48 3.07 -17.08
N ILE A 310 3.49 2.29 -16.62
CA ILE A 310 2.30 2.81 -15.93
C ILE A 310 2.71 3.58 -14.66
N ASP A 311 3.61 3.01 -13.86
CA ASP A 311 4.04 3.61 -12.60
C ASP A 311 4.83 4.92 -12.82
N TYR A 312 5.80 4.94 -13.75
CA TYR A 312 6.57 6.17 -14.03
C TYR A 312 5.73 7.25 -14.70
N LEU A 313 4.86 6.88 -15.65
CA LEU A 313 3.92 7.83 -16.25
C LEU A 313 2.96 8.38 -15.18
N GLY A 314 2.47 7.50 -14.31
CA GLY A 314 1.66 7.85 -13.16
C GLY A 314 2.35 8.83 -12.23
N VAL A 315 3.64 8.64 -11.94
CA VAL A 315 4.44 9.59 -11.12
C VAL A 315 4.51 10.95 -11.79
N ALA A 316 4.74 11.00 -13.11
CA ALA A 316 4.77 12.25 -13.86
C ALA A 316 3.41 12.98 -13.80
N VAL A 317 2.32 12.26 -14.07
CA VAL A 317 0.96 12.81 -14.00
C VAL A 317 0.65 13.31 -12.59
N LEU A 318 0.91 12.51 -11.55
CA LEU A 318 0.66 12.89 -10.16
C LEU A 318 1.48 14.12 -9.74
N ALA A 319 2.76 14.17 -10.13
CA ALA A 319 3.62 15.31 -9.85
C ALA A 319 3.11 16.59 -10.53
N LEU A 320 2.62 16.50 -11.78
CA LEU A 320 2.03 17.62 -12.50
C LEU A 320 0.72 18.09 -11.85
N LEU A 321 -0.15 17.17 -11.44
CA LEU A 321 -1.42 17.50 -10.77
C LEU A 321 -1.18 18.22 -9.44
N ILE A 322 -0.26 17.71 -8.61
CA ILE A 322 0.08 18.35 -7.33
C ILE A 322 0.75 19.72 -7.57
N SER A 323 1.74 19.79 -8.46
CA SER A 323 2.44 21.04 -8.78
C SER A 323 1.50 22.10 -9.35
N GLY A 324 0.62 21.69 -10.26
CA GLY A 324 -0.40 22.55 -10.88
C GLY A 324 -1.40 23.06 -9.84
N GLY A 325 -1.91 22.18 -8.97
CA GLY A 325 -2.80 22.56 -7.88
C GLY A 325 -2.16 23.56 -6.91
N LEU A 326 -0.90 23.35 -6.54
CA LEU A 326 -0.13 24.29 -5.71
C LEU A 326 0.08 25.64 -6.40
N TRP A 327 0.37 25.62 -7.71
CA TRP A 327 0.50 26.84 -8.50
C TRP A 327 -0.82 27.63 -8.57
N VAL A 328 -1.95 26.97 -8.85
CA VAL A 328 -3.28 27.60 -8.86
C VAL A 328 -3.60 28.19 -7.49
N ALA A 329 -3.40 27.42 -6.40
CA ALA A 329 -3.66 27.90 -5.05
C ALA A 329 -2.85 29.16 -4.71
N ARG A 330 -1.60 29.27 -5.17
CA ARG A 330 -0.79 30.49 -5.00
C ARG A 330 -1.32 31.66 -5.81
N ARG A 331 -1.76 31.43 -7.06
CA ARG A 331 -2.35 32.47 -7.91
C ARG A 331 -3.63 33.03 -7.29
N LEU A 332 -4.49 32.18 -6.72
CA LEU A 332 -5.72 32.59 -6.06
C LEU A 332 -5.48 33.32 -4.73
N ARG A 333 -4.40 32.99 -4.00
CA ARG A 333 -4.05 33.65 -2.74
C ARG A 333 -3.36 35.01 -2.93
N ARG A 334 -2.73 35.25 -4.08
CA ARG A 334 -2.24 36.58 -4.45
C ARG A 334 -3.45 37.46 -4.77
N LYS A 335 -3.95 38.22 -3.78
CA LYS A 335 -4.92 39.28 -4.02
C LYS A 335 -4.41 40.22 -5.13
N PRO A 336 -5.21 40.57 -6.15
CA PRO A 336 -4.91 41.71 -7.01
C PRO A 336 -4.86 42.96 -6.11
N GLY A 337 -3.72 43.65 -6.06
CA GLY A 337 -3.59 44.94 -5.34
C GLY A 337 -2.84 44.93 -4.00
N ALA A 338 -2.08 43.89 -3.64
CA ALA A 338 -1.08 44.07 -2.58
C ALA A 338 0.07 44.95 -3.12
N PRO A 339 0.34 46.14 -2.54
CA PRO A 339 1.39 47.02 -3.02
C PRO A 339 2.74 46.31 -2.97
N VAL A 340 3.52 46.46 -4.04
CA VAL A 340 4.95 46.15 -4.03
C VAL A 340 5.58 47.00 -2.91
N PRO A 341 6.31 46.42 -1.95
CA PRO A 341 7.07 47.23 -1.01
C PRO A 341 8.06 48.07 -1.83
N ALA A 342 7.88 49.39 -1.82
CA ALA A 342 8.84 50.31 -2.39
C ALA A 342 10.15 50.19 -1.60
N GLY A 343 11.24 49.83 -2.27
CA GLY A 343 12.58 49.80 -1.66
C GLY A 343 13.35 48.48 -1.83
N ALA A 344 13.33 47.87 -3.00
CA ALA A 344 14.34 46.89 -3.38
C ALA A 344 14.78 47.19 -4.82
N ASP A 345 15.52 48.27 -4.95
CA ASP A 345 16.50 48.42 -6.03
C ASP A 345 17.76 47.62 -5.67
#